data_AF-A0A352PZA3-F1
#
_entry.id   AF-A0A352PZA3-F1
#
_cell.length_a   1.000
_cell.length_b   1.000
_cell.length_c   1.000
_cell.angle_alpha   90.00
_cell.angle_beta   90.00
_cell.angle_gamma   90.00
#
_symmetry.space_group_name_H-M   'P 1'
#
loop_
_entity.id
_entity.type
_entity.pdbx_description
1 polymer ?
#
loop_
_entity_poly.entity_id
_entity_poly.type
_entity_poly.pdbx_seq_one_letter_code
_entity_poly.pdbx_strand_id
1 'polypeptide(L)'
;MKRSISLMLVLFVVLLLGTVAVAPAQETAPQGAAPAAAAAAPAAAPKVDTGDTAWLLMSSALVMLMTPGLALFYAGMVRRKNVLGTIMHSFIALGVVTMQWVLFGYSLAFGPDIGHFIGSLAWVGLKGVGLEPNADYAATVPHQAFMIFQMMFAVITPALITGTFAERFKFSTYLVFLVVWSTLVYDPLAHWVWGVGGWIREMGALDFAGGLVVHISSGVAALAAALVVGKRRGYGTDLMAPHNLTMTVVGAALLWFGWFGF
;
A
#
# COMPACT_ATOMS: atom_id res chain seq x y z
N MET A 1 21.24 -5.53 -18.51
CA MET A 1 20.17 -6.16 -17.70
C MET A 1 20.58 -6.40 -16.25
N LYS A 2 21.60 -7.20 -15.92
CA LYS A 2 22.03 -7.44 -14.52
C LYS A 2 22.51 -6.18 -13.79
N ARG A 3 23.26 -5.30 -14.46
CA ARG A 3 23.71 -4.00 -13.90
C ARG A 3 22.57 -2.99 -13.66
N SER A 4 21.50 -3.06 -14.45
CA SER A 4 20.34 -2.16 -14.29
C SER A 4 19.49 -2.51 -13.07
N ILE A 5 19.42 -3.80 -12.68
CA ILE A 5 18.63 -4.25 -11.52
C ILE A 5 19.32 -3.84 -10.21
N SER A 6 20.66 -4.02 -10.13
CA SER A 6 21.43 -3.62 -8.95
C SER A 6 21.49 -2.10 -8.79
N LEU A 7 21.59 -1.36 -9.90
CA LEU A 7 21.57 0.11 -9.87
C LEU A 7 20.18 0.64 -9.50
N MET A 8 19.11 -0.04 -9.93
CA MET A 8 17.73 0.30 -9.58
C MET A 8 17.45 0.10 -8.08
N LEU A 9 18.03 -0.92 -7.43
CA LEU A 9 17.94 -1.11 -5.97
C LEU A 9 18.76 -0.08 -5.18
N VAL A 10 19.97 0.23 -5.64
CA VAL A 10 20.88 1.15 -4.92
C VAL A 10 20.45 2.62 -5.05
N LEU A 11 20.01 3.07 -6.24
CA LEU A 11 19.51 4.44 -6.41
C LEU A 11 18.19 4.67 -5.66
N PHE A 12 17.41 3.60 -5.48
CA PHE A 12 16.11 3.62 -4.81
C PHE A 12 16.23 3.77 -3.28
N VAL A 13 17.22 3.10 -2.66
CA VAL A 13 17.55 3.31 -1.23
C VAL A 13 18.06 4.74 -0.98
N VAL A 14 18.82 5.31 -1.91
CA VAL A 14 19.38 6.66 -1.78
C VAL A 14 18.32 7.76 -1.98
N LEU A 15 17.32 7.54 -2.85
CA LEU A 15 16.23 8.50 -3.09
C LEU A 15 15.17 8.53 -1.99
N LEU A 16 14.98 7.44 -1.23
CA LEU A 16 14.09 7.39 -0.06
C LEU A 16 14.67 8.08 1.18
N LEU A 17 16.01 8.20 1.27
CA LEU A 17 16.72 8.88 2.37
C LEU A 17 16.87 10.39 2.16
N GLY A 18 16.57 10.90 0.97
CA GLY A 18 16.70 12.31 0.62
C GLY A 18 15.36 13.04 0.74
N THR A 19 15.30 14.01 1.66
CA THR A 19 14.25 15.02 1.86
C THR A 19 13.04 14.62 2.70
N VAL A 20 13.22 14.57 4.02
CA VAL A 20 12.19 15.00 4.96
C VAL A 20 12.37 16.51 5.17
N ALA A 21 11.51 17.32 4.56
CA ALA A 21 11.41 18.72 4.92
C ALA A 21 10.68 18.82 6.28
N VAL A 22 11.42 19.16 7.33
CA VAL A 22 10.86 19.42 8.66
C VAL A 22 10.09 20.74 8.58
N ALA A 23 8.76 20.69 8.69
CA ALA A 23 7.94 21.87 8.92
C ALA A 23 8.15 22.37 10.36
N PRO A 24 8.19 23.69 10.62
CA PRO A 24 8.42 24.21 11.95
C PRO A 24 7.23 23.92 12.87
N ALA A 25 7.54 23.59 14.13
CA ALA A 25 6.57 23.32 15.18
C ALA A 25 5.68 24.56 15.46
N GLN A 26 4.37 24.33 15.57
CA GLN A 26 3.42 25.35 15.96
C GLN A 26 3.30 25.38 17.49
N GLU A 27 3.55 26.55 18.08
CA GLU A 27 3.50 26.81 19.51
C GLU A 27 2.05 26.70 20.02
N THR A 28 1.79 25.84 21.02
CA THR A 28 0.47 25.66 21.63
C THR A 28 0.31 26.61 22.83
N ALA A 29 -0.78 27.39 22.82
CA ALA A 29 -1.16 28.28 23.93
C ALA A 29 -1.62 27.48 25.17
N PRO A 30 -1.57 28.05 26.39
CA PRO A 30 -1.83 27.33 27.64
C PRO A 30 -3.31 26.94 27.75
N GLN A 31 -3.59 25.64 27.89
CA GLN A 31 -4.93 25.13 28.19
C GLN A 31 -5.26 25.34 29.67
N GLY A 32 -6.39 25.99 29.95
CA GLY A 32 -6.94 26.14 31.30
C GLY A 32 -7.31 24.80 31.91
N ALA A 33 -7.12 24.68 33.22
CA ALA A 33 -7.29 23.45 34.00
C ALA A 33 -8.69 22.83 33.84
N ALA A 34 -8.74 21.58 33.37
CA ALA A 34 -9.95 20.76 33.37
C ALA A 34 -10.20 20.14 34.75
N PRO A 35 -11.46 19.97 35.18
CA PRO A 35 -11.78 19.39 36.47
C PRO A 35 -11.47 17.89 36.52
N ALA A 36 -11.12 17.40 37.72
CA ALA A 36 -10.62 16.05 37.99
C ALA A 36 -11.55 14.94 37.46
N ALA A 37 -11.00 14.04 36.66
CA ALA A 37 -11.68 12.90 36.09
C ALA A 37 -12.01 11.84 37.17
N ALA A 38 -13.27 11.42 37.22
CA ALA A 38 -13.70 10.26 37.99
C ALA A 38 -13.04 8.98 37.44
N ALA A 39 -12.61 8.10 38.34
CA ALA A 39 -11.98 6.83 38.00
C ALA A 39 -12.89 5.97 37.08
N ALA A 40 -12.41 5.69 35.88
CA ALA A 40 -13.09 4.83 34.91
C ALA A 40 -13.13 3.38 35.40
N ALA A 41 -14.30 2.75 35.30
CA ALA A 41 -14.48 1.32 35.51
C ALA A 41 -13.60 0.51 34.54
N PRO A 42 -13.16 -0.72 34.92
CA PRO A 42 -12.31 -1.53 34.05
C PRO A 42 -13.00 -1.77 32.70
N ALA A 43 -12.27 -1.45 31.62
CA ALA A 43 -12.75 -1.64 30.25
C ALA A 43 -13.14 -3.11 30.05
N ALA A 44 -14.35 -3.34 29.54
CA ALA A 44 -14.80 -4.67 29.14
C ALA A 44 -13.80 -5.28 28.14
N ALA A 45 -13.55 -6.58 28.25
CA ALA A 45 -12.63 -7.28 27.36
C ALA A 45 -13.00 -7.01 25.88
N PRO A 46 -12.00 -6.84 24.99
CA PRO A 46 -12.25 -6.59 23.58
C PRO A 46 -13.16 -7.68 23.03
N LYS A 47 -14.38 -7.31 22.66
CA LYS A 47 -15.37 -8.22 22.11
C LYS A 47 -15.52 -7.91 20.63
N VAL A 48 -15.48 -8.94 19.80
CA VAL A 48 -15.77 -8.82 18.38
C VAL A 48 -17.16 -8.22 18.19
N ASP A 49 -17.22 -7.09 17.50
CA ASP A 49 -18.44 -6.46 17.03
C ASP A 49 -18.72 -6.93 15.59
N THR A 50 -19.91 -7.47 15.39
CA THR A 50 -20.31 -8.03 14.09
C THR A 50 -20.54 -6.94 13.04
N GLY A 51 -20.96 -5.73 13.45
CA GLY A 51 -21.15 -4.58 12.58
C GLY A 51 -19.81 -4.04 12.09
N ASP A 52 -18.86 -3.83 13.00
CA ASP A 52 -17.50 -3.40 12.65
C ASP A 52 -16.83 -4.44 11.74
N THR A 53 -16.97 -5.73 12.06
CA THR A 53 -16.41 -6.82 11.25
C THR A 53 -17.03 -6.85 9.85
N ALA A 54 -18.35 -6.72 9.75
CA ALA A 54 -19.05 -6.70 8.46
C ALA A 54 -18.62 -5.49 7.61
N TRP A 55 -18.51 -4.31 8.23
CA TRP A 55 -18.04 -3.11 7.55
C TRP A 55 -16.60 -3.25 7.08
N LEU A 56 -15.70 -3.83 7.89
CA LEU A 56 -14.30 -4.03 7.52
C LEU A 56 -14.13 -5.02 6.37
N LEU A 57 -14.90 -6.11 6.37
CA LEU A 57 -14.89 -7.08 5.27
C LEU A 57 -15.49 -6.50 3.98
N MET A 58 -16.56 -5.70 4.09
CA MET A 58 -17.12 -4.96 2.95
C MET A 58 -16.11 -3.95 2.40
N SER A 59 -15.46 -3.20 3.29
CA SER A 59 -14.39 -2.25 2.95
C SER A 59 -13.25 -2.96 2.23
N SER A 60 -12.84 -4.14 2.71
CA SER A 60 -11.84 -4.98 2.03
C SER A 60 -12.27 -5.35 0.60
N ALA A 61 -13.54 -5.70 0.39
CA ALA A 61 -14.06 -5.99 -0.95
C ALA A 61 -14.08 -4.75 -1.86
N LEU A 62 -14.41 -3.58 -1.30
CA LEU A 62 -14.36 -2.29 -2.01
C LEU A 62 -12.92 -1.93 -2.41
N VAL A 63 -11.94 -2.10 -1.53
CA VAL A 63 -10.53 -1.86 -1.87
C VAL A 63 -10.02 -2.88 -2.88
N MET A 64 -10.43 -4.16 -2.79
CA MET A 64 -10.10 -5.16 -3.80
C MET A 64 -10.58 -4.74 -5.19
N LEU A 65 -11.82 -4.19 -5.29
CA LEU A 65 -12.41 -3.69 -6.53
C LEU A 65 -11.58 -2.57 -7.19
N MET A 66 -10.81 -1.81 -6.40
CA MET A 66 -9.90 -0.79 -6.93
C MET A 66 -8.84 -1.40 -7.84
N THR A 67 -8.41 -2.65 -7.64
CA THR A 67 -7.37 -3.26 -8.49
C THR A 67 -7.86 -3.58 -9.91
N PRO A 68 -9.04 -4.20 -10.11
CA PRO A 68 -9.69 -4.24 -11.42
C PRO A 68 -10.03 -2.85 -11.98
N GLY A 69 -10.45 -1.89 -11.14
CA GLY A 69 -10.67 -0.51 -11.55
C GLY A 69 -9.40 0.13 -12.14
N LEU A 70 -8.26 -0.08 -11.48
CA LEU A 70 -6.95 0.35 -11.92
C LEU A 70 -6.54 -0.32 -13.24
N ALA A 71 -6.85 -1.62 -13.39
CA ALA A 71 -6.60 -2.37 -14.61
C ALA A 71 -7.29 -1.68 -15.81
N LEU A 72 -8.57 -1.33 -15.66
CA LEU A 72 -9.33 -0.63 -16.70
C LEU A 72 -8.80 0.80 -16.93
N PHE A 73 -8.47 1.51 -15.85
CA PHE A 73 -7.94 2.86 -15.88
C PHE A 73 -6.66 2.93 -16.72
N TYR A 74 -5.64 2.13 -16.37
CA TYR A 74 -4.39 2.11 -17.13
C TYR A 74 -4.53 1.50 -18.51
N ALA A 75 -5.32 0.43 -18.65
CA ALA A 75 -5.49 -0.19 -19.95
C ALA A 75 -6.11 0.81 -20.95
N GLY A 76 -7.04 1.66 -20.52
CA GLY A 76 -7.66 2.71 -21.35
C GLY A 76 -6.66 3.71 -21.94
N MET A 77 -5.61 4.02 -21.17
CA MET A 77 -4.58 5.00 -21.51
C MET A 77 -3.40 4.43 -22.32
N VAL A 78 -3.27 3.11 -22.44
CA VAL A 78 -2.23 2.48 -23.27
C VAL A 78 -2.70 2.27 -24.71
N ARG A 79 -1.74 1.96 -25.59
CA ARG A 79 -2.03 1.62 -26.99
C ARG A 79 -2.72 0.25 -27.06
N ARG A 80 -3.58 0.06 -28.06
CA ARG A 80 -4.39 -1.17 -28.25
C ARG A 80 -3.60 -2.47 -28.13
N LYS A 81 -2.37 -2.51 -28.67
CA LYS A 81 -1.49 -3.69 -28.63
C LYS A 81 -1.02 -4.10 -27.23
N ASN A 82 -1.12 -3.20 -26.24
CA ASN A 82 -0.62 -3.41 -24.87
C ASN A 82 -1.73 -3.51 -23.82
N VAL A 83 -3.00 -3.44 -24.22
CA VAL A 83 -4.17 -3.46 -23.34
C VAL A 83 -4.16 -4.72 -22.47
N LEU A 84 -4.05 -5.89 -23.09
CA LEU A 84 -4.08 -7.16 -22.37
C LEU A 84 -2.92 -7.27 -21.36
N GLY A 85 -1.71 -6.90 -21.75
CA GLY A 85 -0.55 -6.92 -20.83
C GLY A 85 -0.72 -5.96 -19.64
N THR A 86 -1.35 -4.81 -19.86
CA THR A 86 -1.59 -3.81 -18.81
C THR A 86 -2.65 -4.30 -17.81
N ILE A 87 -3.72 -4.92 -18.29
CA ILE A 87 -4.73 -5.56 -17.43
C ILE A 87 -4.07 -6.67 -16.59
N MET A 88 -3.26 -7.51 -17.22
CA MET A 88 -2.56 -8.61 -16.54
C MET A 88 -1.64 -8.13 -15.42
N HIS A 89 -1.02 -6.94 -15.53
CA HIS A 89 -0.19 -6.40 -14.44
C HIS A 89 -0.99 -6.13 -13.16
N SER A 90 -2.25 -5.72 -13.26
CA SER A 90 -3.09 -5.47 -12.07
C SER A 90 -3.56 -6.80 -11.45
N PHE A 91 -4.05 -7.73 -12.27
CA PHE A 91 -4.53 -9.04 -11.76
C PHE A 91 -3.42 -9.93 -11.20
N ILE A 92 -2.22 -9.88 -11.76
CA ILE A 92 -1.11 -10.67 -11.21
C ILE A 92 -0.62 -10.10 -9.86
N ALA A 93 -0.77 -8.78 -9.63
CA ALA A 93 -0.47 -8.18 -8.34
C ALA A 93 -1.39 -8.73 -7.24
N LEU A 94 -2.69 -8.90 -7.53
CA LEU A 94 -3.63 -9.57 -6.61
C LEU A 94 -3.12 -10.94 -6.16
N GLY A 95 -2.66 -11.78 -7.08
CA GLY A 95 -2.16 -13.11 -6.72
C GLY A 95 -0.81 -13.09 -6.00
N VAL A 96 0.18 -12.41 -6.59
CA VAL A 96 1.57 -12.43 -6.10
C VAL A 96 1.71 -11.72 -4.75
N VAL A 97 1.09 -10.54 -4.61
CA VAL A 97 1.21 -9.76 -3.37
C VAL A 97 0.38 -10.41 -2.26
N THR A 98 -0.78 -10.99 -2.56
CA THR A 98 -1.52 -11.81 -1.57
C THR A 98 -0.67 -12.94 -1.02
N MET A 99 0.03 -13.68 -1.88
CA MET A 99 0.94 -14.74 -1.43
C MET A 99 2.07 -14.20 -0.56
N GLN A 100 2.73 -13.13 -1.01
CA GLN A 100 3.81 -12.49 -0.25
C GLN A 100 3.33 -12.00 1.12
N TRP A 101 2.16 -11.35 1.16
CA TRP A 101 1.53 -10.80 2.36
C TRP A 101 1.21 -11.87 3.40
N VAL A 102 0.53 -12.94 2.97
CA VAL A 102 0.13 -14.06 3.85
C VAL A 102 1.34 -14.83 4.36
N LEU A 103 2.37 -15.02 3.53
CA LEU A 103 3.55 -15.78 3.94
C LEU A 103 4.41 -15.02 4.93
N PHE A 104 4.66 -13.72 4.72
CA PHE A 104 5.51 -12.94 5.62
C PHE A 104 5.25 -11.44 5.62
N GLY A 105 4.66 -10.84 4.59
CA GLY A 105 4.50 -9.39 4.49
C GLY A 105 3.67 -8.78 5.62
N TYR A 106 2.58 -9.44 6.02
CA TYR A 106 1.78 -9.02 7.16
C TYR A 106 2.59 -8.99 8.46
N SER A 107 3.46 -9.99 8.65
CA SER A 107 4.34 -10.07 9.82
C SER A 107 5.38 -8.95 9.81
N LEU A 108 5.96 -8.62 8.64
CA LEU A 108 6.93 -7.54 8.50
C LEU A 108 6.31 -6.15 8.67
N ALA A 109 5.03 -5.97 8.31
CA ALA A 109 4.34 -4.70 8.45
C ALA A 109 3.74 -4.50 9.85
N PHE A 110 3.07 -5.51 10.39
CA PHE A 110 2.24 -5.38 11.60
C PHE A 110 2.67 -6.28 12.76
N GLY A 111 3.66 -7.15 12.56
CA GLY A 111 4.20 -7.97 13.65
C GLY A 111 4.90 -7.13 14.73
N PRO A 112 5.26 -7.75 15.87
CA PRO A 112 5.97 -7.08 16.95
C PRO A 112 7.21 -6.33 16.44
N ASP A 113 7.37 -5.08 16.87
CA ASP A 113 8.43 -4.17 16.41
C ASP A 113 9.85 -4.71 16.63
N ILE A 114 10.71 -4.42 15.67
CA ILE A 114 12.16 -4.57 15.74
C ILE A 114 12.80 -3.21 15.44
N GLY A 115 13.20 -2.51 16.50
CA GLY A 115 14.03 -1.31 16.41
C GLY A 115 13.35 -0.15 15.69
N HIS A 116 12.02 -0.05 15.80
CA HIS A 116 11.16 0.96 15.17
C HIS A 116 11.13 0.95 13.65
N PHE A 117 11.73 -0.06 13.00
CA PHE A 117 12.00 -0.07 11.56
C PHE A 117 11.27 -1.19 10.81
N ILE A 118 11.03 -2.33 11.43
CA ILE A 118 10.36 -3.45 10.77
C ILE A 118 9.68 -4.37 11.80
N GLY A 119 8.58 -4.99 11.41
CA GLY A 119 7.96 -6.06 12.18
C GLY A 119 8.79 -7.34 12.16
N SER A 120 8.74 -8.07 13.27
CA SER A 120 9.36 -9.39 13.39
C SER A 120 8.64 -10.46 12.57
N LEU A 121 9.29 -11.61 12.35
CA LEU A 121 8.71 -12.78 11.69
C LEU A 121 7.81 -13.62 12.62
N ALA A 122 7.35 -13.07 13.74
CA ALA A 122 6.55 -13.80 14.74
C ALA A 122 5.22 -14.32 14.18
N TRP A 123 4.66 -13.63 13.18
CA TRP A 123 3.38 -13.95 12.53
C TRP A 123 3.54 -14.48 11.10
N VAL A 124 4.73 -14.99 10.74
CA VAL A 124 4.95 -15.67 9.46
C VAL A 124 3.92 -16.78 9.25
N GLY A 125 3.38 -16.86 8.03
CA GLY A 125 2.31 -17.80 7.68
C GLY A 125 1.04 -17.61 8.50
N LEU A 126 0.77 -16.37 8.94
CA LEU A 126 -0.36 -16.00 9.79
C LEU A 126 -0.37 -16.68 11.18
N LYS A 127 0.80 -17.07 11.69
CA LYS A 127 0.92 -17.67 13.02
C LYS A 127 0.42 -16.68 14.09
N GLY A 128 -0.63 -17.04 14.82
CA GLY A 128 -1.22 -16.18 15.85
C GLY A 128 -2.15 -15.09 15.31
N VAL A 129 -2.45 -15.10 14.00
CA VAL A 129 -3.42 -14.19 13.37
C VAL A 129 -4.73 -14.95 13.18
N GLY A 130 -5.60 -14.87 14.18
CA GLY A 130 -6.84 -15.66 14.26
C GLY A 130 -8.11 -14.82 14.31
N LEU A 131 -9.17 -15.43 14.86
CA LEU A 131 -10.48 -14.81 15.01
C LEU A 131 -10.59 -13.85 16.20
N GLU A 132 -9.65 -13.93 17.14
CA GLU A 132 -9.59 -13.01 18.27
C GLU A 132 -9.12 -11.62 17.81
N PRO A 133 -9.63 -10.52 18.41
CA PRO A 133 -9.15 -9.18 18.12
C PRO A 133 -7.70 -8.96 18.57
N ASN A 134 -7.04 -7.99 17.92
CA ASN A 134 -5.76 -7.46 18.38
C ASN A 134 -5.97 -6.01 18.83
N ALA A 135 -5.83 -5.76 20.14
CA ALA A 135 -6.10 -4.44 20.72
C ALA A 135 -5.18 -3.32 20.18
N ASP A 136 -3.98 -3.67 19.71
CA ASP A 136 -3.02 -2.68 19.23
C ASP A 136 -3.35 -2.12 17.83
N TYR A 137 -4.19 -2.86 17.07
CA TYR A 137 -4.57 -2.52 15.71
C TYR A 137 -6.07 -2.34 15.52
N ALA A 138 -6.87 -3.29 16.00
CA ALA A 138 -8.32 -3.24 15.90
C ALA A 138 -8.95 -4.11 17.01
N ALA A 139 -9.41 -3.45 18.07
CA ALA A 139 -9.91 -4.10 19.28
C ALA A 139 -11.30 -4.75 19.12
N THR A 140 -12.08 -4.38 18.10
CA THR A 140 -13.47 -4.82 17.90
C THR A 140 -13.66 -5.76 16.73
N VAL A 141 -12.61 -6.10 15.99
CA VAL A 141 -12.70 -6.98 14.81
C VAL A 141 -11.69 -8.12 14.91
N PRO A 142 -11.97 -9.28 14.29
CA PRO A 142 -11.00 -10.37 14.20
C PRO A 142 -9.67 -9.89 13.62
N HIS A 143 -8.55 -10.30 14.22
CA HIS A 143 -7.22 -9.96 13.72
C HIS A 143 -7.03 -10.39 12.25
N GLN A 144 -7.63 -11.51 11.86
CA GLN A 144 -7.65 -11.97 10.47
C GLN A 144 -8.42 -11.02 9.52
N ALA A 145 -9.50 -10.38 9.97
CA ALA A 145 -10.25 -9.42 9.15
C ALA A 145 -9.42 -8.15 8.90
N PHE A 146 -8.71 -7.66 9.92
CA PHE A 146 -7.75 -6.57 9.77
C PHE A 146 -6.60 -6.93 8.82
N MET A 147 -6.07 -8.14 8.91
CA MET A 147 -5.03 -8.64 7.98
C MET A 147 -5.51 -8.64 6.53
N ILE A 148 -6.74 -9.11 6.27
CA ILE A 148 -7.36 -9.11 4.93
C ILE A 148 -7.55 -7.68 4.43
N PHE A 149 -8.01 -6.78 5.29
CA PHE A 149 -8.19 -5.38 4.95
C PHE A 149 -6.87 -4.74 4.49
N GLN A 150 -5.83 -4.85 5.31
CA GLN A 150 -4.50 -4.30 5.02
C GLN A 150 -3.84 -4.95 3.79
N MET A 151 -4.14 -6.22 3.51
CA MET A 151 -3.67 -6.90 2.30
C MET A 151 -4.12 -6.19 1.02
N MET A 152 -5.30 -5.56 1.02
CA MET A 152 -5.81 -4.88 -0.17
C MET A 152 -4.98 -3.62 -0.49
N PHE A 153 -4.52 -2.90 0.52
CA PHE A 153 -3.58 -1.78 0.38
C PHE A 153 -2.22 -2.26 -0.12
N ALA A 154 -1.73 -3.39 0.44
CA ALA A 154 -0.49 -4.01 -0.01
C ALA A 154 -0.54 -4.39 -1.49
N VAL A 155 -1.68 -4.91 -1.96
CA VAL A 155 -1.90 -5.29 -3.37
C VAL A 155 -1.96 -4.07 -4.29
N ILE A 156 -2.78 -3.06 -3.97
CA ILE A 156 -3.02 -1.93 -4.89
C ILE A 156 -1.78 -1.05 -5.04
N THR A 157 -0.95 -0.92 -4.00
CA THR A 157 0.18 0.00 -3.97
C THR A 157 1.22 -0.24 -5.07
N PRO A 158 1.84 -1.43 -5.19
CA PRO A 158 2.77 -1.70 -6.30
C PRO A 158 2.06 -1.73 -7.66
N ALA A 159 0.76 -2.03 -7.70
CA ALA A 159 -0.03 -1.98 -8.93
C ALA A 159 -0.17 -0.55 -9.47
N LEU A 160 -0.27 0.48 -8.61
CA LEU A 160 -0.28 1.89 -9.02
C LEU A 160 1.00 2.30 -9.77
N ILE A 161 2.13 1.66 -9.48
CA ILE A 161 3.42 1.97 -10.12
C ILE A 161 3.41 1.54 -11.59
N THR A 162 2.61 0.53 -11.94
CA THR A 162 2.60 -0.10 -13.27
C THR A 162 2.25 0.85 -14.40
N GLY A 163 1.45 1.89 -14.14
CA GLY A 163 1.12 2.91 -15.14
C GLY A 163 2.35 3.57 -15.73
N THR A 164 3.44 3.68 -14.95
CA THR A 164 4.70 4.24 -15.42
C THR A 164 5.35 3.32 -16.44
N PHE A 165 5.63 2.07 -16.11
CA PHE A 165 6.38 1.16 -16.97
C PHE A 165 5.51 0.24 -17.83
N ALA A 166 4.21 0.51 -17.91
CA ALA A 166 3.30 -0.10 -18.86
C ALA A 166 3.94 -0.08 -20.26
N GLU A 167 3.77 -1.19 -21.00
CA GLU A 167 4.37 -1.42 -22.33
C GLU A 167 5.90 -1.61 -22.37
N ARG A 168 6.61 -1.59 -21.23
CA ARG A 168 8.09 -1.57 -21.19
C ARG A 168 8.73 -2.67 -20.36
N PHE A 169 7.99 -3.28 -19.44
CA PHE A 169 8.50 -4.38 -18.61
C PHE A 169 8.22 -5.74 -19.24
N LYS A 170 9.20 -6.64 -19.13
CA LYS A 170 8.94 -8.07 -19.29
C LYS A 170 8.11 -8.53 -18.09
N PHE A 171 7.17 -9.45 -18.33
CA PHE A 171 6.34 -10.00 -17.27
C PHE A 171 7.15 -10.58 -16.10
N SER A 172 8.22 -11.34 -16.37
CA SER A 172 9.10 -11.88 -15.33
C SER A 172 9.80 -10.79 -14.51
N THR A 173 10.16 -9.66 -15.13
CA THR A 173 10.74 -8.51 -14.40
C THR A 173 9.72 -7.90 -13.47
N TYR A 174 8.45 -7.82 -13.90
CA TYR A 174 7.37 -7.31 -13.07
C TYR A 174 7.05 -8.22 -11.88
N LEU A 175 7.07 -9.55 -12.04
CA LEU A 175 6.90 -10.50 -10.93
C LEU A 175 7.96 -10.30 -9.83
N VAL A 176 9.23 -10.18 -10.23
CA VAL A 176 10.33 -9.92 -9.29
C VAL A 176 10.16 -8.55 -8.63
N PHE A 177 9.77 -7.54 -9.42
CA PHE A 177 9.49 -6.20 -8.90
C PHE A 177 8.41 -6.23 -7.82
N LEU A 178 7.28 -6.91 -8.05
CA LEU A 178 6.20 -7.02 -7.06
C LEU A 178 6.71 -7.57 -5.72
N VAL A 179 7.39 -8.72 -5.74
CA VAL A 179 7.88 -9.35 -4.50
C VAL A 179 8.92 -8.47 -3.80
N VAL A 180 9.91 -7.97 -4.54
CA VAL A 180 11.01 -7.19 -3.97
C VAL A 180 10.51 -5.85 -3.44
N TRP A 181 9.67 -5.15 -4.20
CA TRP A 181 9.15 -3.85 -3.81
C TRP A 181 8.18 -3.97 -2.63
N SER A 182 7.26 -4.92 -2.65
CA SER A 182 6.37 -5.15 -1.49
C SER A 182 7.19 -5.49 -0.24
N THR A 183 8.19 -6.36 -0.34
CA THR A 183 8.97 -6.80 0.83
C THR A 183 9.92 -5.73 1.38
N LEU A 184 10.65 -5.03 0.51
CA LEU A 184 11.73 -4.13 0.94
C LEU A 184 11.30 -2.67 1.07
N VAL A 185 10.10 -2.34 0.59
CA VAL A 185 9.62 -0.96 0.52
C VAL A 185 8.28 -0.84 1.21
N TYR A 186 7.27 -1.58 0.74
CA TYR A 186 5.93 -1.48 1.28
C TYR A 186 5.87 -1.95 2.73
N ASP A 187 6.36 -3.16 3.04
CA ASP A 187 6.22 -3.73 4.39
C ASP A 187 6.95 -2.86 5.45
N PRO A 188 8.20 -2.39 5.24
CA PRO A 188 8.84 -1.47 6.16
C PRO A 188 8.11 -0.12 6.25
N LEU A 189 7.67 0.48 5.13
CA LEU A 189 6.92 1.75 5.18
C LEU A 189 5.60 1.62 5.94
N ALA A 190 4.86 0.54 5.71
CA ALA A 190 3.65 0.23 6.45
C ALA A 190 3.97 0.07 7.95
N HIS A 191 5.08 -0.58 8.29
CA HIS A 191 5.53 -0.68 9.68
C HIS A 191 5.85 0.69 10.28
N TRP A 192 6.60 1.54 9.58
CA TRP A 192 7.00 2.85 10.08
C TRP A 192 5.79 3.73 10.44
N VAL A 193 4.76 3.70 9.59
CA VAL A 193 3.61 4.62 9.66
C VAL A 193 2.44 4.03 10.45
N TRP A 194 2.14 2.74 10.27
CA TRP A 194 0.97 2.08 10.85
C TRP A 194 1.30 1.00 11.87
N GLY A 195 2.46 0.37 11.78
CA GLY A 195 2.93 -0.62 12.75
C GLY A 195 3.07 -0.04 14.15
N VAL A 196 2.68 -0.79 15.18
CA VAL A 196 2.89 -0.42 16.59
C VAL A 196 4.40 -0.40 16.84
N GLY A 197 4.92 0.72 17.36
CA GLY A 197 6.36 0.92 17.54
C GLY A 197 7.08 1.50 16.31
N GLY A 198 6.40 1.68 15.16
CA GLY A 198 6.99 2.29 13.97
C GLY A 198 7.41 3.75 14.20
N TRP A 199 8.62 4.12 13.79
CA TRP A 199 9.18 5.44 14.14
C TRP A 199 8.35 6.63 13.63
N ILE A 200 7.68 6.54 12.48
CA ILE A 200 6.83 7.63 11.95
C ILE A 200 5.54 7.74 12.77
N ARG A 201 4.96 6.59 13.17
CA ARG A 201 3.83 6.54 14.08
C ARG A 201 4.19 7.16 15.44
N GLU A 202 5.34 6.81 16.00
CA GLU A 202 5.83 7.33 17.30
C GLU A 202 6.14 8.84 17.27
N MET A 203 6.49 9.39 16.11
CA MET A 203 6.59 10.85 15.93
C MET A 203 5.24 11.57 15.89
N GLY A 204 4.11 10.84 15.89
CA GLY A 204 2.76 11.41 15.86
C GLY A 204 2.28 11.79 14.45
N ALA A 205 2.84 11.20 13.40
CA ALA A 205 2.36 11.45 12.04
C ALA A 205 0.93 10.92 11.86
N LEU A 206 0.11 11.71 11.17
CA LEU A 206 -1.28 11.36 10.88
C LEU A 206 -1.40 10.91 9.42
N ASP A 207 -1.50 9.60 9.23
CA ASP A 207 -1.79 8.98 7.93
C ASP A 207 -2.95 7.99 8.06
N PHE A 208 -4.16 8.49 7.83
CA PHE A 208 -5.40 7.76 8.07
C PHE A 208 -5.57 6.55 7.14
N ALA A 209 -5.32 6.74 5.84
CA ALA A 209 -5.62 5.74 4.79
C ALA A 209 -4.46 5.53 3.80
N GLY A 210 -3.26 6.05 4.07
CA GLY A 210 -2.08 5.70 3.28
C GLY A 210 -1.68 6.76 2.28
N GLY A 211 -1.85 8.04 2.64
CA GLY A 211 -1.21 9.15 1.98
C GLY A 211 0.30 8.92 1.82
N LEU A 212 0.98 8.49 2.88
CA LEU A 212 2.41 8.15 2.86
C LEU A 212 2.61 6.73 2.33
N VAL A 213 1.97 5.75 2.96
CA VAL A 213 2.25 4.32 2.72
C VAL A 213 1.87 3.88 1.32
N VAL A 214 0.79 4.42 0.74
CA VAL A 214 0.28 4.02 -0.58
C VAL A 214 0.63 5.06 -1.65
N HIS A 215 0.16 6.30 -1.50
CA HIS A 215 0.18 7.26 -2.61
C HIS A 215 1.55 7.89 -2.83
N ILE A 216 2.19 8.41 -1.78
CA ILE A 216 3.53 9.01 -1.89
C ILE A 216 4.56 7.93 -2.24
N SER A 217 4.52 6.78 -1.57
CA SER A 217 5.46 5.68 -1.84
C SER A 217 5.38 5.19 -3.30
N SER A 218 4.17 4.92 -3.81
CA SER A 218 3.98 4.49 -5.21
C SER A 218 4.29 5.60 -6.20
N GLY A 219 3.99 6.86 -5.88
CA GLY A 219 4.31 8.02 -6.72
C GLY A 219 5.82 8.25 -6.87
N VAL A 220 6.57 8.16 -5.77
CA VAL A 220 8.04 8.25 -5.79
C VAL A 220 8.65 7.04 -6.51
N ALA A 221 8.14 5.83 -6.26
CA ALA A 221 8.60 4.64 -6.95
C ALA A 221 8.30 4.68 -8.46
N ALA A 222 7.16 5.24 -8.85
CA ALA A 222 6.80 5.51 -10.23
C ALA A 222 7.78 6.50 -10.87
N LEU A 223 8.08 7.62 -10.20
CA LEU A 223 9.07 8.58 -10.68
C LEU A 223 10.45 7.92 -10.85
N ALA A 224 10.93 7.19 -9.85
CA ALA A 224 12.20 6.46 -9.91
C ALA A 224 12.23 5.46 -11.08
N ALA A 225 11.14 4.70 -11.27
CA ALA A 225 11.01 3.79 -12.40
C ALA A 225 11.00 4.54 -13.74
N ALA A 226 10.35 5.70 -13.86
CA ALA A 226 10.36 6.51 -15.07
C ALA A 226 11.78 6.93 -15.45
N LEU A 227 12.58 7.36 -14.47
CA LEU A 227 13.97 7.80 -14.66
C LEU A 227 14.88 6.65 -15.09
N VAL A 228 14.73 5.46 -14.49
CA VAL A 228 15.57 4.28 -14.80
C VAL A 228 15.19 3.65 -16.15
N VAL A 229 13.90 3.59 -16.47
CA VAL A 229 13.41 2.94 -17.70
C VAL A 229 13.57 3.82 -18.93
N GLY A 230 13.58 5.14 -18.76
CA GLY A 230 13.75 6.11 -19.85
C GLY A 230 12.49 6.31 -20.69
N LYS A 231 12.63 6.88 -21.89
CA LYS A 231 11.49 7.25 -22.78
C LYS A 231 10.85 6.02 -23.44
N ARG A 232 9.56 6.09 -23.77
CA ARG A 232 8.87 5.04 -24.55
C ARG A 232 9.44 4.99 -25.96
N ARG A 233 9.55 3.78 -26.54
CA ARG A 233 9.89 3.63 -27.96
C ARG A 233 8.80 4.30 -28.82
N GLY A 234 9.24 5.18 -29.73
CA GLY A 234 8.37 5.97 -30.60
C GLY A 234 7.89 7.29 -30.01
N TYR A 235 8.37 7.69 -28.83
CA TYR A 235 7.92 8.94 -28.19
C TYR A 235 8.35 10.15 -29.02
N GLY A 236 7.38 10.97 -29.43
CA GLY A 236 7.59 12.11 -30.32
C GLY A 236 7.60 11.78 -31.81
N THR A 237 7.50 10.50 -32.20
CA THR A 237 7.49 10.06 -33.61
C THR A 237 6.23 9.28 -33.98
N ASP A 238 5.73 8.44 -33.07
CA ASP A 238 4.58 7.56 -33.30
C ASP A 238 3.31 8.16 -32.69
N LEU A 239 2.14 7.87 -33.28
CA LEU A 239 0.85 8.16 -32.65
C LEU A 239 0.71 7.34 -31.36
N MET A 240 0.73 8.03 -30.22
CA MET A 240 0.59 7.45 -28.87
C MET A 240 -0.79 7.71 -28.25
N ALA A 241 -1.83 7.83 -29.07
CA ALA A 241 -3.18 8.07 -28.58
C ALA A 241 -3.68 6.91 -27.67
N PRO A 242 -4.40 7.22 -26.57
CA PRO A 242 -5.11 6.24 -25.77
C PRO A 242 -6.03 5.36 -26.62
N HIS A 243 -6.13 4.07 -26.32
CA HIS A 243 -7.01 3.21 -27.11
C HIS A 243 -8.49 3.38 -26.77
N ASN A 244 -8.83 3.74 -25.52
CA ASN A 244 -10.22 3.89 -25.06
C ASN A 244 -10.32 4.74 -23.78
N LEU A 245 -10.67 6.02 -23.92
CA LEU A 245 -10.89 6.91 -22.78
C LEU A 245 -12.15 6.59 -21.99
N THR A 246 -13.20 6.03 -22.62
CA THR A 246 -14.39 5.57 -21.90
C THR A 246 -14.03 4.49 -20.89
N MET A 247 -13.16 3.55 -21.27
CA MET A 247 -12.66 2.53 -20.35
C MET A 247 -11.83 3.12 -19.20
N THR A 248 -11.09 4.20 -19.47
CA THR A 248 -10.37 4.96 -18.44
C THR A 248 -11.34 5.56 -17.43
N VAL A 249 -12.42 6.19 -17.89
CA VAL A 249 -13.46 6.78 -17.04
C VAL A 249 -14.18 5.72 -16.19
N VAL A 250 -14.51 4.57 -16.77
CA VAL A 250 -15.10 3.44 -16.02
C VAL A 250 -14.14 2.96 -14.93
N GLY A 251 -12.85 2.79 -15.25
CA GLY A 251 -11.83 2.44 -14.26
C GLY A 251 -11.72 3.46 -13.14
N ALA A 252 -11.74 4.76 -13.47
CA ALA A 252 -11.73 5.85 -12.49
C ALA A 252 -12.98 5.83 -11.59
N ALA A 253 -14.16 5.55 -12.13
CA ALA A 253 -15.40 5.45 -11.36
C ALA A 253 -15.36 4.27 -10.37
N LEU A 254 -14.80 3.12 -10.78
CA LEU A 254 -14.60 1.98 -9.89
C LEU A 254 -13.55 2.25 -8.81
N LEU A 255 -12.46 2.93 -9.15
CA LEU A 255 -11.46 3.39 -8.17
C LEU A 255 -12.10 4.31 -7.14
N TRP A 256 -12.91 5.28 -7.58
CA TRP A 256 -13.61 6.20 -6.69
C TRP A 256 -14.61 5.47 -5.79
N PHE A 257 -15.41 4.56 -6.34
CA PHE A 257 -16.35 3.77 -5.54
C PHE A 257 -15.65 2.86 -4.54
N GLY A 258 -14.58 2.18 -4.96
CA GLY A 258 -13.76 1.35 -4.06
C GLY A 258 -13.09 2.16 -2.95
N TRP A 259 -12.77 3.44 -3.22
CA TRP A 259 -12.16 4.35 -2.25
C TRP A 259 -13.02 4.62 -1.01
N PHE A 260 -14.34 4.38 -1.05
CA PHE A 260 -15.16 4.50 0.17
C PHE A 260 -14.81 3.45 1.24
N GLY A 261 -14.22 2.33 0.83
CA GLY A 261 -13.67 1.34 1.76
C GLY A 261 -12.18 1.50 2.02
N PHE A 262 -11.49 2.43 1.36
CA PHE A 262 -10.05 2.68 1.46
C PHE A 262 -9.78 3.72 2.56
#